data_AF-A0A3C0SS38-F1
#
_entry.id   AF-A0A3C0SS38-F1
#
_cell.length_a   1.000
_cell.length_b   1.000
_cell.length_c   1.000
_cell.angle_alpha   90.00
_cell.angle_beta   90.00
_cell.angle_gamma   90.00
#
_symmetry.space_group_name_H-M   'P 1'
#
loop_
_entity.id
_entity.type
_entity.pdbx_description
1 polymer ?
#
loop_
_entity_poly.entity_id
_entity_poly.type
_entity_poly.pdbx_seq_one_letter_code
_entity_poly.pdbx_strand_id
1 'polypeptide(L)'
;ERIKKEIIVFDYNTINLMKKVFKTAIASTLEDSSDLGNYVVHQAMEDENLYQFNEDMENLNDIVAQDLYEVAKKVLNKPTIHVLLCDKE
;
A
#
# COMPACT_ATOMS: atom_id res chain seq x y z
N GLU A 1 -0.62 -17.07 7.02
CA GLU A 1 0.06 -17.73 8.16
C GLU A 1 1.55 -17.41 8.29
N ARG A 2 2.40 -17.65 7.28
CA ARG A 2 3.87 -17.49 7.41
C ARG A 2 4.34 -16.06 7.76
N ILE A 3 3.74 -15.04 7.15
CA ILE A 3 4.06 -13.63 7.45
C ILE A 3 3.66 -13.26 8.88
N LYS A 4 2.46 -13.68 9.33
CA LYS A 4 1.98 -13.42 10.70
C LYS A 4 2.86 -14.06 11.79
N LYS A 5 3.58 -15.13 11.44
CA LYS A 5 4.55 -15.83 12.29
C LYS A 5 5.98 -15.33 12.10
N GLU A 6 6.17 -14.25 11.32
CA GLU A 6 7.47 -13.63 11.07
C GLU A 6 8.50 -14.62 10.46
N ILE A 7 8.00 -15.65 9.77
CA ILE A 7 8.84 -16.65 9.08
C ILE A 7 9.38 -16.08 7.76
N ILE A 8 8.62 -15.18 7.13
CA ILE A 8 9.09 -14.42 5.98
C ILE A 8 9.86 -13.23 6.52
N VAL A 9 11.16 -13.15 6.22
CA VAL A 9 12.05 -12.09 6.70
C VAL A 9 12.06 -10.96 5.68
N PHE A 10 11.63 -9.76 6.10
CA PHE A 10 11.82 -8.52 5.34
C PHE A 10 13.09 -7.84 5.83
N ASP A 11 14.18 -8.06 5.11
CA ASP A 11 15.45 -7.39 5.41
C ASP A 11 15.43 -5.92 4.95
N TYR A 12 16.46 -5.18 5.36
CA TYR A 12 16.61 -3.76 5.04
C TYR A 12 16.56 -3.48 3.53
N ASN A 13 17.16 -4.34 2.71
CA ASN A 13 17.20 -4.17 1.26
C ASN A 13 15.83 -4.37 0.64
N THR A 14 15.08 -5.37 1.10
CA THR A 14 13.73 -5.67 0.65
C THR A 14 12.79 -4.52 0.97
N ILE A 15 12.86 -3.99 2.20
CA ILE A 15 12.04 -2.84 2.61
C ILE A 15 12.41 -1.60 1.79
N ASN A 16 13.69 -1.32 1.58
CA ASN A 16 14.09 -0.18 0.76
C ASN A 16 13.68 -0.33 -0.70
N LEU A 17 13.69 -1.54 -1.24
CA LEU A 17 13.17 -1.79 -2.59
C LEU A 17 11.66 -1.51 -2.64
N MET A 18 10.89 -2.00 -1.67
CA MET A 18 9.45 -1.73 -1.57
C MET A 18 9.16 -0.23 -1.47
N LYS A 19 9.91 0.50 -0.63
CA LYS A 19 9.81 1.96 -0.53
C LYS A 19 10.04 2.61 -1.90
N LYS A 20 11.14 2.28 -2.58
CA LYS A 20 11.45 2.82 -3.92
C LYS A 20 10.33 2.56 -4.92
N VAL A 21 9.81 1.34 -4.98
CA VAL A 21 8.69 0.98 -5.88
C VAL A 21 7.48 1.86 -5.59
N PHE A 22 7.12 2.06 -4.33
CA PHE A 22 5.98 2.89 -3.94
C PHE A 22 6.19 4.37 -4.28
N LYS A 23 7.38 4.93 -4.01
CA LYS A 23 7.72 6.31 -4.38
C LYS A 23 7.62 6.54 -5.90
N THR A 24 8.10 5.59 -6.69
CA THR A 24 7.99 5.65 -8.15
C THR A 24 6.54 5.61 -8.62
N ALA A 25 5.68 4.80 -7.98
CA ALA A 25 4.27 4.76 -8.31
C ALA A 25 3.58 6.12 -8.06
N ILE A 26 3.83 6.75 -6.91
CA ILE A 26 3.32 8.10 -6.60
C ILE A 26 3.79 9.09 -7.66
N ALA A 27 5.09 9.10 -7.99
CA ALA A 27 5.64 10.00 -9.00
C ALA A 27 4.96 9.81 -10.38
N SER A 28 4.68 8.56 -10.77
CA SER A 28 3.98 8.23 -12.02
C SER A 28 2.55 8.79 -12.04
N THR A 29 1.82 8.68 -10.93
CA THR A 29 0.46 9.25 -10.80
C THR A 29 0.47 10.78 -10.91
N LEU A 30 1.52 11.44 -10.42
CA LEU A 30 1.64 12.90 -10.51
C LEU A 30 2.10 13.39 -11.89
N GLU A 31 2.77 12.53 -12.67
CA GLU A 31 3.25 12.86 -14.02
C GLU A 31 2.13 12.80 -15.07
N ASP A 32 1.17 11.89 -14.90
CA ASP A 32 0.00 11.79 -15.78
C ASP A 32 -1.15 12.70 -15.31
N SER A 33 -1.61 13.58 -16.19
CA SER A 33 -2.64 14.58 -15.85
C SER A 33 -4.03 13.98 -15.60
N SER A 34 -4.33 12.81 -16.18
CA SER A 34 -5.58 12.09 -15.94
C SER A 34 -5.55 11.43 -14.58
N ASP A 35 -4.44 10.79 -14.22
CA ASP A 35 -4.25 10.17 -12.92
C ASP A 35 -4.21 11.21 -11.78
N LEU A 36 -3.52 12.33 -12.00
CA LEU A 36 -3.51 13.47 -11.08
C LEU A 36 -4.92 14.06 -10.90
N GLY A 37 -5.65 14.25 -12.01
CA GLY A 37 -7.02 14.73 -11.97
C GLY A 37 -7.93 13.79 -11.17
N ASN A 38 -7.78 12.48 -11.38
CA ASN A 38 -8.52 11.48 -10.63
C ASN A 38 -8.20 11.52 -9.13
N TYR A 39 -6.91 11.60 -8.77
CA TYR A 39 -6.47 11.74 -7.38
C TYR A 39 -7.09 12.97 -6.71
N VAL A 40 -7.03 14.14 -7.34
CA VAL A 40 -7.60 15.38 -6.78
C VAL A 40 -9.11 15.25 -6.54
N VAL A 41 -9.84 14.65 -7.48
CA VAL A 41 -11.29 14.44 -7.33
C VAL A 41 -11.59 13.50 -6.16
N HIS A 42 -10.86 12.38 -6.05
CA HIS A 42 -11.03 11.44 -4.94
C HIS A 42 -10.75 12.10 -3.59
N GLN A 43 -9.63 12.80 -3.43
CA GLN A 43 -9.30 13.49 -2.18
C GLN A 43 -10.37 14.51 -1.79
N ALA A 44 -10.88 15.29 -2.76
CA ALA A 44 -11.93 16.27 -2.50
C ALA A 44 -13.27 15.62 -2.10
N MET A 45 -13.57 14.42 -2.62
CA MET A 45 -14.77 13.67 -2.24
C MET A 45 -14.66 13.04 -0.85
N GLU A 46 -13.46 12.67 -0.44
CA GLU A 46 -13.16 12.02 0.85
C GLU A 46 -12.85 13.04 1.96
N ASP A 47 -12.91 14.34 1.67
CA ASP A 47 -12.52 15.46 2.57
C ASP A 47 -11.08 15.32 3.07
N GLU A 48 -10.21 14.75 2.24
CA GLU A 48 -8.79 14.56 2.49
C GLU A 48 -7.96 15.73 1.97
N ASN A 49 -6.74 15.87 2.50
CA ASN A 49 -5.83 16.92 2.07
C ASN A 49 -5.26 16.60 0.67
N LEU A 50 -5.40 17.53 -0.28
CA LEU A 50 -4.84 17.39 -1.63
C LEU A 50 -3.33 17.13 -1.62
N TYR A 51 -2.61 17.67 -0.63
CA TYR A 51 -1.16 17.55 -0.50
C TYR A 51 -0.72 16.38 0.39
N GLN A 52 -1.64 15.51 0.81
CA GLN A 52 -1.37 14.38 1.72
C GLN A 52 -0.28 13.45 1.19
N PHE A 53 -0.13 13.32 -0.13
CA PHE A 53 0.97 12.57 -0.73
C PHE A 53 2.37 13.02 -0.27
N ASN A 54 2.57 14.29 0.11
CA ASN A 54 3.84 14.77 0.65
C ASN A 54 4.13 14.15 2.02
N GLU A 55 3.11 14.13 2.89
CA GLU A 55 3.20 13.50 4.21
C GLU A 55 3.38 11.99 4.07
N ASP A 56 2.65 11.35 3.16
CA ASP A 56 2.77 9.92 2.88
C ASP A 56 4.18 9.56 2.39
N MET A 57 4.79 10.40 1.56
CA MET A 57 6.16 10.19 1.05
C MET A 57 7.21 10.26 2.16
N GLU A 58 7.01 11.14 3.14
CA GLU A 58 7.85 11.25 4.33
C GLU A 58 7.61 10.08 5.29
N ASN A 59 6.36 9.76 5.60
CA ASN A 59 5.98 8.63 6.47
C ASN A 59 6.51 7.30 5.94
N LEU A 60 6.57 7.13 4.61
CA LEU A 60 7.14 5.94 3.98
C LEU A 60 8.62 5.74 4.35
N ASN A 61 9.38 6.80 4.64
CA ASN A 61 10.78 6.69 5.07
C ASN A 61 10.93 5.95 6.39
N ASP A 62 9.94 6.05 7.27
CA ASP A 62 10.00 5.53 8.63
C ASP A 62 9.51 4.09 8.77
N ILE A 63 8.89 3.52 7.73
CA ILE A 63 8.38 2.15 7.76
C ILE A 63 9.52 1.14 7.98
N VAL A 64 9.35 0.26 8.96
CA VAL A 64 10.24 -0.84 9.29
C VAL A 64 9.56 -2.21 9.15
N ALA A 65 10.35 -3.29 9.22
CA ALA A 65 9.84 -4.66 9.06
C ALA A 65 8.73 -4.99 10.07
N GLN A 66 8.86 -4.46 11.28
CA GLN A 66 7.89 -4.71 12.35
C GLN A 66 6.50 -4.20 11.99
N ASP A 67 6.41 -3.04 11.34
CA ASP A 67 5.13 -2.45 10.93
C ASP A 67 4.39 -3.38 9.96
N LEU A 68 5.12 -3.99 9.02
CA LEU A 68 4.54 -4.98 8.09
C LEU A 68 3.99 -6.20 8.83
N TYR A 69 4.71 -6.72 9.83
CA TYR A 69 4.24 -7.88 10.59
C TYR A 69 3.01 -7.54 11.44
N GLU A 70 2.98 -6.38 12.09
CA GLU A 70 1.83 -5.94 12.89
C GLU A 70 0.60 -5.71 12.02
N VAL A 71 0.75 -5.03 10.88
CA VAL A 71 -0.34 -4.87 9.91
C VAL A 71 -0.81 -6.22 9.39
N ALA A 72 0.10 -7.14 9.04
CA ALA A 72 -0.25 -8.48 8.57
C ALA A 72 -1.04 -9.28 9.63
N LYS A 73 -0.68 -9.16 10.92
CA LYS A 73 -1.44 -9.76 12.03
C LYS A 73 -2.85 -9.19 12.13
N LYS A 74 -3.04 -7.89 11.81
CA LYS A 74 -4.36 -7.23 11.82
C LYS A 74 -5.20 -7.62 10.59
N VAL A 75 -4.68 -7.45 9.38
CA VAL A 75 -5.47 -7.56 8.14
C VAL A 75 -5.63 -8.99 7.64
N LEU A 76 -4.67 -9.88 7.92
CA LEU A 76 -4.73 -11.30 7.52
C LEU A 76 -5.32 -12.19 8.62
N ASN A 77 -6.03 -11.60 9.59
CA ASN A 77 -6.76 -12.34 10.61
C ASN A 77 -8.23 -12.50 10.21
N LYS A 78 -8.62 -13.73 9.87
CA LYS A 78 -9.97 -14.07 9.36
C LYS A 78 -10.45 -13.14 8.22
N PRO A 79 -9.66 -13.00 7.13
CA PRO A 79 -10.07 -12.16 6.01
C PRO A 79 -11.29 -12.76 5.30
N THR A 80 -12.12 -11.92 4.69
CA THR A 80 -13.13 -12.37 3.74
C THR A 80 -12.44 -12.82 2.47
N ILE A 81 -12.67 -14.08 2.07
CA ILE A 81 -12.13 -14.64 0.83
C ILE A 81 -13.29 -14.80 -0.16
N HIS A 82 -13.27 -14.00 -1.22
CA HIS A 82 -14.19 -14.16 -2.33
C HIS A 82 -13.57 -15.08 -3.38
N VAL A 83 -14.24 -16.19 -3.71
CA VAL A 83 -13.79 -17.15 -4.73
C VAL A 83 -14.84 -17.20 -5.82
N LEU A 84 -14.49 -16.72 -7.01
CA LEU A 84 -15.32 -16.90 -8.20
C LEU A 84 -15.15 -18.34 -8.68
N LEU A 85 -16.25 -19.08 -8.76
CA LEU A 85 -16.29 -20.42 -9.33
C LEU A 85 -16.80 -20.30 -10.77
N CYS A 86 -16.22 -21.06 -11.70
CA CYS A 86 -16.82 -21.21 -13.03
C CYS A 86 -18.20 -21.87 -12.90
N ASP A 87 -19.16 -21.37 -13.67
CA ASP A 87 -20.41 -22.08 -13.89
C ASP A 87 -20.11 -23.46 -14.47
N LYS A 88 -20.73 -24.49 -13.90
CA LYS A 88 -20.75 -25.82 -14.49
C LYS A 88 -21.96 -25.86 -15.42
N GLU A 89 -21.76 -25.53 -16.68
CA GLU A 89 -22.69 -25.93 -17.76
C GLU A 89 -22.72 -27.47 -17.90
#